data_AF-A0A0G0LS94-F1
#
_entry.id   AF-A0A0G0LS94-F1
#
_cell.length_a   1.000
_cell.length_b   1.000
_cell.length_c   1.000
_cell.angle_alpha   90.00
_cell.angle_beta   90.00
_cell.angle_gamma   90.00
#
_symmetry.space_group_name_H-M   'P 1'
#
loop_
_entity.id
_entity.type
_entity.pdbx_description
1 polymer ?
#
loop_
_entity_poly.entity_id
_entity_poly.type
_entity_poly.pdbx_seq_one_letter_code
_entity_poly.pdbx_strand_id
1 'polypeptide(L)'
;MTRVRRKKEQTELSVREAGKLGGNTTKQRYGRKYYQRIGRKGGMKTKENHGPNFYREIGCKGGAKMKATRSQEYFSEIGKRGSKVVSDLIAKGRKATT
;
A
#
# COMPACT_ATOMS: atom_id res chain seq x y z
N MET A 1 -9.20 -21.83 55.49
CA MET A 1 -8.27 -21.27 54.48
C MET A 1 -9.08 -20.75 53.31
N THR A 2 -9.28 -19.44 53.23
CA THR A 2 -10.18 -18.80 52.25
C THR A 2 -9.47 -18.69 50.91
N ARG A 3 -9.98 -19.39 49.88
CA ARG A 3 -9.40 -19.42 48.53
C ARG A 3 -9.69 -18.09 47.84
N VAL A 4 -8.73 -17.16 47.90
CA VAL A 4 -8.78 -15.87 47.20
C VAL A 4 -8.83 -16.15 45.69
N ARG A 5 -10.02 -16.01 45.09
CA ARG A 5 -10.18 -15.99 43.64
C ARG A 5 -9.50 -14.72 43.12
N ARG A 6 -8.26 -14.85 42.61
CA ARG A 6 -7.63 -13.78 41.82
C ARG A 6 -8.60 -13.42 40.68
N LYS A 7 -9.15 -12.20 40.73
CA LYS A 7 -9.85 -11.57 39.62
C LYS A 7 -8.93 -11.65 38.42
N LYS A 8 -9.29 -12.46 37.43
CA LYS A 8 -8.70 -12.36 36.09
C LYS A 8 -9.15 -11.02 35.55
N GLU A 9 -8.30 -10.01 35.68
CA GLU A 9 -8.34 -8.86 34.78
C GLU A 9 -7.87 -9.33 33.41
N GLN A 10 -8.72 -10.11 32.73
CA GLN A 10 -8.68 -10.15 31.29
C GLN A 10 -9.31 -8.84 30.86
N THR A 11 -8.46 -7.82 30.70
CA THR A 11 -8.79 -6.61 29.97
C THR A 11 -9.58 -7.01 28.72
N GLU A 12 -10.87 -6.67 28.67
CA GLU A 12 -11.74 -6.94 27.54
C GLU A 12 -11.28 -6.11 26.34
N LEU A 13 -10.21 -6.59 25.69
CA LEU A 13 -9.71 -6.02 24.45
C LEU A 13 -10.70 -6.39 23.36
N SER A 14 -11.21 -5.38 22.66
CA SER A 14 -12.03 -5.62 21.47
C SER A 14 -11.23 -6.45 20.45
N VAL A 15 -11.90 -7.30 19.66
CA VAL A 15 -11.28 -8.05 18.55
C VAL A 15 -10.49 -7.13 17.63
N ARG A 16 -10.98 -5.90 17.42
CA ARG A 16 -10.30 -4.87 16.64
C ARG A 16 -9.01 -4.39 17.30
N GLU A 17 -9.00 -4.22 18.62
CA GLU A 17 -7.85 -3.77 19.40
C GLU A 17 -6.80 -4.86 19.51
N ALA A 18 -7.22 -6.11 19.74
CA ALA A 18 -6.34 -7.27 19.71
C ALA A 18 -5.67 -7.43 18.34
N GLY A 19 -6.42 -7.24 17.24
CA GLY A 19 -5.87 -7.26 15.88
C GLY A 19 -4.86 -6.14 15.63
N LYS A 20 -5.17 -4.90 16.07
CA LYS A 20 -4.26 -3.75 15.96
C LYS A 20 -2.98 -3.98 16.76
N LEU A 21 -3.10 -4.50 17.99
CA LEU A 21 -1.97 -4.82 18.85
C LEU A 21 -1.09 -5.90 18.22
N GLY A 22 -1.67 -6.98 17.69
CA GLY A 22 -0.93 -8.03 16.98
C GLY A 22 -0.17 -7.51 15.76
N GLY A 23 -0.80 -6.63 14.98
CA GLY A 23 -0.16 -5.95 13.84
C GLY A 23 1.00 -5.06 14.26
N ASN A 24 0.83 -4.27 15.32
CA ASN A 24 1.88 -3.40 15.85
C ASN A 24 3.06 -4.20 16.42
N THR A 25 2.80 -5.27 17.17
CA THR A 25 3.84 -6.17 17.69
C THR A 25 4.63 -6.81 16.55
N THR A 26 3.95 -7.28 15.50
CA THR A 26 4.59 -7.86 14.31
C THR A 26 5.46 -6.81 13.60
N LYS A 27 4.97 -5.58 13.47
CA LYS A 27 5.71 -4.47 12.88
C LYS A 27 6.95 -4.10 13.69
N GLN A 28 6.87 -4.09 15.01
CA GLN A 28 8.01 -3.84 15.88
C GLN A 28 9.06 -4.95 15.77
N ARG A 29 8.64 -6.22 15.73
CA ARG A 29 9.55 -7.38 15.65
C ARG A 29 10.31 -7.46 14.32
N TYR A 30 9.62 -7.27 13.21
CA TYR A 30 10.18 -7.57 11.89
C TYR A 30 10.49 -6.34 11.02
N GLY A 31 9.92 -5.18 11.36
CA GLY A 31 10.17 -3.92 10.67
C GLY A 31 9.72 -3.89 9.21
N ARG A 32 10.16 -2.84 8.50
CA ARG A 32 9.75 -2.54 7.12
C ARG A 32 10.23 -3.56 6.10
N LYS A 33 11.44 -4.11 6.26
CA LYS A 33 12.04 -5.08 5.32
C LYS A 33 11.21 -6.35 5.20
N TYR A 34 10.60 -6.80 6.30
CA TYR A 34 9.73 -7.96 6.30
C TYR A 34 8.48 -7.76 5.44
N TYR A 35 7.79 -6.62 5.61
CA TYR A 35 6.61 -6.30 4.81
C TYR A 35 6.92 -6.14 3.32
N GLN A 36 8.07 -5.55 2.99
CA GLN A 36 8.53 -5.49 1.60
C GLN A 36 8.74 -6.88 1.01
N ARG A 37 9.39 -7.79 1.76
CA ARG A 37 9.66 -9.15 1.30
C ARG A 37 8.37 -9.94 1.08
N ILE A 38 7.44 -9.93 2.04
CA ILE A 38 6.17 -10.66 1.90
C ILE A 38 5.29 -10.05 0.81
N GLY A 39 5.27 -8.72 0.67
CA GLY A 39 4.55 -8.03 -0.39
C GLY A 39 5.09 -8.40 -1.77
N ARG A 40 6.43 -8.44 -1.92
CA ARG A 40 7.06 -8.90 -3.17
C ARG A 40 6.71 -10.35 -3.46
N LYS A 41 6.77 -11.24 -2.47
CA LYS A 41 6.41 -12.66 -2.63
C LYS A 41 4.95 -12.83 -3.09
N GLY A 42 4.02 -12.11 -2.44
CA GLY A 42 2.61 -12.10 -2.83
C GLY A 42 2.41 -11.60 -4.26
N GLY A 43 3.02 -10.46 -4.62
CA GLY A 43 2.92 -9.90 -5.97
C GLY A 43 3.48 -10.81 -7.06
N MET A 44 4.61 -11.48 -6.81
CA MET A 44 5.14 -12.48 -7.74
C MET A 44 4.16 -13.65 -7.94
N LYS A 45 3.54 -14.14 -6.86
CA LYS A 45 2.58 -15.23 -6.94
C LYS A 45 1.31 -14.83 -7.70
N THR A 46 0.82 -13.62 -7.47
CA THR A 46 -0.31 -13.06 -8.24
C THR A 46 0.04 -12.95 -9.72
N LYS A 47 1.24 -12.48 -10.05
CA LYS A 47 1.69 -12.36 -11.44
C LYS A 47 1.75 -13.72 -12.14
N GLU A 48 2.29 -14.73 -11.46
CA GLU A 48 2.36 -16.11 -11.95
C GLU A 48 0.96 -16.68 -12.21
N ASN A 49 0.02 -16.48 -11.29
CA ASN A 49 -1.31 -17.09 -11.38
C ASN A 49 -2.26 -16.38 -12.37
N HIS A 50 -2.16 -15.06 -12.52
CA HIS A 50 -3.22 -14.28 -13.16
C HIS A 50 -2.86 -13.64 -14.50
N GLY A 51 -1.60 -13.74 -14.94
CA GLY A 51 -1.17 -13.27 -16.26
C GLY A 51 -1.45 -11.77 -16.53
N PRO A 52 -1.26 -11.30 -17.78
CA PRO A 52 -1.38 -9.88 -18.13
C PRO A 52 -2.83 -9.37 -18.14
N ASN A 53 -3.80 -10.22 -18.47
CA ASN A 53 -5.22 -9.84 -18.56
C ASN A 53 -5.78 -9.34 -17.23
N PHE A 54 -5.35 -9.94 -16.11
CA PHE A 54 -5.75 -9.52 -14.78
C PHE A 54 -5.33 -8.08 -14.46
N TYR A 55 -4.09 -7.72 -14.78
CA TYR A 55 -3.60 -6.35 -14.57
C TYR A 55 -4.32 -5.33 -15.46
N ARG A 56 -4.69 -5.73 -16.69
CA ARG A 56 -5.53 -4.90 -17.56
C ARG A 56 -6.90 -4.66 -16.92
N GLU A 57 -7.56 -5.70 -16.44
CA GLU A 57 -8.90 -5.59 -15.85
C GLU A 57 -8.92 -4.72 -14.59
N ILE A 58 -7.99 -4.93 -13.65
CA ILE A 58 -7.91 -4.11 -12.43
C ILE A 58 -7.56 -2.65 -12.76
N GLY A 59 -6.72 -2.42 -13.77
CA GLY A 59 -6.40 -1.09 -14.27
C GLY A 59 -7.62 -0.39 -14.86
N CYS A 60 -8.38 -1.09 -15.71
CA CYS A 60 -9.64 -0.58 -16.28
C CYS A 60 -10.66 -0.23 -15.19
N LYS A 61 -10.86 -1.11 -14.20
CA LYS A 61 -11.77 -0.87 -13.06
C LYS A 61 -11.36 0.35 -12.26
N GLY A 62 -10.07 0.50 -11.96
CA GLY A 62 -9.53 1.66 -11.25
C GLY A 62 -9.71 2.96 -12.04
N GLY A 63 -9.37 2.94 -13.33
CA GLY A 63 -9.52 4.09 -14.22
C GLY A 63 -10.98 4.52 -14.42
N ALA A 64 -11.91 3.57 -14.57
CA ALA A 64 -13.34 3.85 -14.68
C ALA A 64 -13.88 4.55 -13.43
N LYS A 65 -13.52 4.06 -12.23
CA LYS A 65 -13.90 4.71 -10.97
C LYS A 65 -13.33 6.13 -10.86
N MET A 66 -12.10 6.34 -11.32
CA MET A 66 -11.46 7.65 -11.29
C MET A 66 -12.16 8.63 -12.25
N LYS A 67 -12.45 8.19 -13.48
CA LYS A 67 -13.21 8.99 -14.47
C LYS A 67 -14.60 9.37 -13.98
N ALA A 68 -15.28 8.48 -13.28
CA ALA A 68 -16.62 8.75 -12.74
C ALA A 68 -16.63 9.75 -11.59
N THR A 69 -15.50 9.95 -10.90
CA THR A 69 -15.44 10.77 -9.66
C THR A 69 -14.64 12.05 -9.80
N ARG A 70 -13.76 12.17 -10.80
CA ARG A 70 -12.81 13.28 -10.93
C ARG A 70 -13.16 14.19 -12.11
N SER A 71 -12.90 15.48 -11.93
CA SER A 71 -13.11 16.51 -12.95
C SER A 71 -12.02 16.47 -14.03
N GLN A 72 -12.29 17.13 -15.15
CA GLN A 72 -11.32 17.30 -16.24
C GLN A 72 -10.08 18.11 -15.81
N GLU A 73 -10.23 19.03 -14.85
CA GLU A 73 -9.13 19.79 -14.25
C GLU A 73 -8.15 18.88 -13.51
N TYR A 74 -8.65 17.87 -12.78
CA TYR A 74 -7.82 16.89 -12.09
C TYR A 74 -6.92 16.13 -13.07
N PHE A 75 -7.47 15.68 -14.20
CA PHE A 75 -6.69 14.98 -15.23
C PHE A 75 -5.65 15.89 -15.90
N SER A 76 -6.00 17.16 -16.09
CA SER A 76 -5.08 18.17 -16.61
C SER A 76 -3.92 18.44 -15.64
N GLU A 77 -4.21 18.50 -14.35
CA GLU A 77 -3.19 18.73 -13.31
C GLU A 77 -2.22 17.56 -13.20
N ILE A 78 -2.70 16.31 -13.15
CA ILE A 78 -1.81 15.14 -13.10
C ILE A 78 -0.97 15.03 -14.39
N GLY A 79 -1.51 15.42 -15.55
CA GLY A 79 -0.78 15.49 -16.80
C GLY A 79 0.37 16.51 -16.75
N LYS A 80 0.09 17.73 -16.26
CA LYS A 80 1.11 18.77 -16.03
C LYS A 80 2.20 18.32 -15.04
N ARG A 81 1.81 17.65 -13.96
CA ARG A 81 2.77 17.09 -12.99
C ARG A 81 3.66 16.04 -13.64
N GLY A 82 3.09 15.16 -14.46
CA GLY A 82 3.84 14.14 -15.19
C GLY A 82 4.83 14.73 -16.20
N SER A 83 4.40 15.71 -17.01
CA SER A 83 5.26 16.35 -18.02
C SER A 83 6.40 17.14 -17.39
N LYS A 84 6.19 17.76 -16.22
CA LYS A 84 7.25 18.45 -15.48
C LYS A 84 8.40 17.52 -15.09
N VAL A 85 8.09 16.32 -14.59
CA VAL A 85 9.11 15.32 -14.22
C VAL A 85 9.94 14.91 -15.44
N VAL A 86 9.29 14.68 -16.59
CA VAL A 86 9.97 14.34 -17.84
C VAL A 86 10.87 15.49 -18.31
N SER A 87 10.36 16.73 -18.25
CA SER A 87 11.12 17.93 -18.60
C SER A 87 12.37 18.09 -17.73
N ASP A 88 12.24 17.91 -16.41
CA ASP A 88 13.35 18.00 -15.46
C ASP A 88 14.42 16.93 -15.72
N LEU A 89 14.01 15.70 -16.07
CA LEU A 89 14.93 14.62 -16.44
C LEU A 89 15.71 14.92 -17.72
N ILE A 90 15.03 15.44 -18.75
CA ILE A 90 15.66 15.84 -20.01
C ILE A 90 16.65 16.98 -19.76
N ALA A 91 16.27 17.99 -18.97
CA ALA A 91 17.13 19.11 -18.62
C ALA A 91 18.40 18.66 -17.85
N LYS A 92 18.25 17.73 -16.89
CA LYS A 92 19.38 17.13 -16.19
C LYS A 92 20.29 16.32 -17.11
N GLY A 93 19.71 15.54 -18.02
CA GLY A 93 20.47 14.77 -19.02
C GLY A 93 21.32 15.66 -19.91
N ARG A 94 20.74 16.77 -20.42
CA ARG A 94 21.47 17.77 -21.23
C ARG A 94 22.59 18.47 -20.46
N LYS A 95 22.41 18.70 -19.16
CA LYS A 95 23.45 19.30 -18.30
C LYS A 95 24.58 18.33 -17.93
N ALA A 96 24.32 17.03 -17.95
CA ALA A 96 25.34 16.01 -17.65
C ALA A 96 26.26 15.73 -18.85
N THR A 97 25.84 16.10 -20.06
CA THR A 97 26.59 15.91 -21.32
C THR A 97 27.45 17.11 -21.72
N THR A 98 27.39 18.22 -20.98
CA THR A 98 28.17 19.45 -21.18
C THR A 98 29.18 19.60 -20.05
#